data_AF-A0AAP4BNZ4-F1
#
_entry.id   AF-A0AAP4BNZ4-F1
#
_cell.length_a   1.000
_cell.length_b   1.000
_cell.length_c   1.000
_cell.angle_alpha   90.00
_cell.angle_beta   90.00
_cell.angle_gamma   90.00
#
_symmetry.space_group_name_H-M   'P 1'
#
loop_
_entity.id
_entity.type
_entity.pdbx_description
1 polymer ?
#
loop_
_entity_poly.entity_id
_entity_poly.type
_entity_poly.pdbx_seq_one_letter_code
_entity_poly.pdbx_strand_id
1 'polypeptide(L)'
;MSGAQEGTGPGRKTAQSAKTLKPAKTAKIKAAPEEVAASTWLTTVTSTLDVDPQVLHATIKDVLDLTSIVAHEHSRPAAPVTAFLAGLAAGQRTSGGTHAEQIEAIQQHLAHLADLARGTR
;
A
#
# COMPACT_ATOMS: atom_id res chain seq x y z
N MET A 1 -53.26 -62.71 5.01
CA MET A 1 -54.11 -62.15 6.09
C MET A 1 -53.55 -60.76 6.37
N SER A 2 -54.11 -59.68 5.82
CA SER A 2 -55.34 -58.95 6.19
C SER A 2 -55.04 -57.74 7.11
N GLY A 3 -55.53 -56.56 6.70
CA GLY A 3 -55.70 -55.31 7.49
C GLY A 3 -54.44 -54.43 7.58
N ALA A 4 -54.32 -53.20 7.05
CA ALA A 4 -55.20 -52.01 6.97
C ALA A 4 -55.36 -51.23 8.29
N GLN A 5 -54.96 -49.94 8.26
CA GLN A 5 -55.53 -48.70 8.85
C GLN A 5 -54.38 -47.72 9.20
N GLU A 6 -54.11 -46.67 8.42
CA GLU A 6 -54.77 -45.34 8.31
C GLU A 6 -54.89 -44.52 9.61
N GLY A 7 -54.28 -43.33 9.58
CA GLY A 7 -54.38 -42.27 10.58
C GLY A 7 -53.95 -40.92 9.99
N THR A 8 -54.95 -40.18 9.50
CA THR A 8 -54.90 -38.85 8.87
C THR A 8 -54.69 -37.71 9.88
N GLY A 9 -53.95 -36.66 9.52
CA GLY A 9 -53.93 -35.37 10.24
C GLY A 9 -53.32 -34.22 9.42
N PRO A 10 -53.98 -33.06 9.22
CA PRO A 10 -53.74 -32.13 8.11
C PRO A 10 -53.02 -30.83 8.51
N GLY A 11 -52.44 -30.10 7.55
CA GLY A 11 -51.96 -28.73 7.82
C GLY A 11 -51.31 -28.03 6.63
N ARG A 12 -52.12 -27.29 5.87
CA ARG A 12 -51.77 -26.57 4.64
C ARG A 12 -51.46 -25.09 4.96
N LYS A 13 -50.61 -24.46 4.11
CA LYS A 13 -50.40 -23.01 3.91
C LYS A 13 -49.41 -22.34 4.89
N THR A 14 -48.37 -21.63 4.44
CA THR A 14 -48.48 -20.39 3.64
C THR A 14 -47.18 -20.09 2.89
N ALA A 15 -47.31 -19.85 1.58
CA ALA A 15 -46.40 -19.00 0.84
C ALA A 15 -46.87 -17.55 1.01
N GLN A 16 -45.98 -16.62 1.36
CA GLN A 16 -45.98 -15.21 0.91
C GLN A 16 -44.97 -14.39 1.74
N SER A 17 -43.95 -13.86 1.07
CA SER A 17 -43.75 -12.41 0.97
C SER A 17 -42.50 -12.11 0.17
N ALA A 18 -42.68 -11.98 -1.14
CA ALA A 18 -41.84 -11.08 -1.91
C ALA A 18 -42.11 -9.66 -1.40
N LYS A 19 -41.08 -8.98 -0.88
CA LYS A 19 -41.09 -7.52 -0.69
C LYS A 19 -40.05 -6.90 -1.62
N THR A 20 -40.56 -6.46 -2.76
CA THR A 20 -39.95 -5.49 -3.65
C THR A 20 -39.59 -4.22 -2.87
N LEU A 21 -38.30 -3.90 -2.76
CA LEU A 21 -37.86 -2.54 -2.45
C LEU A 21 -37.59 -1.80 -3.78
N LYS A 22 -38.13 -0.58 -3.82
CA LYS A 22 -38.17 0.37 -4.95
C LYS A 22 -36.77 0.93 -5.30
N PRO A 23 -36.56 1.46 -6.52
CA PRO A 23 -35.23 1.75 -7.05
C PRO A 23 -34.58 2.95 -6.37
N ALA A 24 -33.25 2.87 -6.25
CA ALA A 24 -32.39 3.89 -5.67
C ALA A 24 -32.39 5.18 -6.51
N LYS A 25 -32.37 6.32 -5.81
CA LYS A 25 -32.23 7.66 -6.37
C LYS A 25 -30.82 7.80 -6.95
N THR A 26 -30.70 8.00 -8.26
CA THR A 26 -29.43 8.27 -8.95
C THR A 26 -28.79 9.55 -8.42
N ALA A 27 -27.87 9.41 -7.47
CA ALA A 27 -26.91 10.46 -7.16
C ALA A 27 -25.81 10.40 -8.23
N LYS A 28 -25.63 11.50 -8.99
CA LYS A 28 -24.56 11.64 -9.96
C LYS A 28 -23.22 11.50 -9.23
N ILE A 29 -22.49 10.42 -9.49
CA ILE A 29 -21.09 10.29 -9.07
C ILE A 29 -20.30 11.22 -9.99
N LYS A 30 -19.80 12.33 -9.44
CA LYS A 30 -18.75 13.13 -10.07
C LYS A 30 -17.52 12.22 -10.17
N ALA A 31 -17.06 11.93 -11.39
CA ALA A 31 -15.84 11.15 -11.57
C ALA A 31 -14.70 11.81 -10.77
N ALA A 32 -14.17 11.09 -9.80
CA ALA A 32 -12.94 11.46 -9.14
C ALA A 32 -11.83 11.53 -10.20
N PRO A 33 -10.84 12.41 -10.07
CA PRO A 33 -9.66 12.35 -10.91
C PRO A 33 -9.09 10.92 -10.86
N GLU A 34 -8.75 10.38 -12.03
CA GLU A 34 -8.11 9.07 -12.16
C GLU A 34 -6.92 9.02 -11.19
N GLU A 35 -6.98 8.12 -10.21
CA GLU A 35 -5.90 7.91 -9.26
C GLU A 35 -4.69 7.40 -10.05
N VAL A 36 -3.70 8.27 -10.26
CA VAL A 36 -2.48 7.90 -10.98
C VAL A 36 -1.77 6.84 -10.16
N ALA A 37 -1.53 5.67 -10.77
CA ALA A 37 -0.78 4.59 -10.13
C ALA A 37 0.56 5.12 -9.60
N ALA A 38 0.95 4.69 -8.40
CA ALA A 38 2.16 5.17 -7.74
C ALA A 38 3.42 5.01 -8.61
N SER A 39 3.52 3.93 -9.38
CA SER A 39 4.62 3.71 -10.33
C SER A 39 4.66 4.78 -11.43
N THR A 40 3.51 5.14 -12.01
CA THR A 40 3.40 6.19 -13.03
C THR A 40 3.79 7.56 -12.46
N TRP A 41 3.32 7.88 -11.25
CA TRP A 41 3.71 9.10 -10.56
C TRP A 41 5.22 9.14 -10.30
N LEU A 42 5.80 8.06 -9.77
CA LEU A 42 7.23 8.00 -9.48
C LEU A 42 8.10 8.12 -10.75
N THR A 43 7.68 7.54 -11.88
CA THR A 43 8.33 7.76 -13.18
C THR A 43 8.28 9.23 -13.62
N THR A 44 7.18 9.93 -13.33
CA THR A 44 7.05 11.36 -13.64
C THR A 44 7.99 12.19 -12.77
N VAL A 45 8.10 11.84 -11.48
CA VAL A 45 8.98 12.52 -10.53
C VAL A 45 10.45 12.31 -10.88
N THR A 46 10.87 11.07 -11.19
CA THR A 46 12.27 10.81 -11.57
C THR A 46 12.66 11.57 -12.83
N SER A 47 11.79 11.61 -13.84
CA SER A 47 11.99 12.42 -15.05
C SER A 47 12.07 13.93 -14.74
N THR A 48 11.17 14.44 -13.89
CA THR A 48 11.13 15.87 -13.52
C THR A 48 12.37 16.31 -12.76
N LEU A 49 12.96 15.42 -11.95
CA LEU A 49 14.11 15.70 -11.11
C LEU A 49 15.44 15.26 -11.74
N ASP A 50 15.43 14.77 -12.97
CA ASP A 50 16.59 14.22 -13.68
C ASP A 50 17.31 13.12 -12.87
N VAL A 51 16.54 12.23 -12.24
CA VAL A 51 17.04 11.09 -11.49
C VAL A 51 17.01 9.85 -12.38
N ASP A 52 18.15 9.16 -12.51
CA ASP A 52 18.22 7.90 -13.26
C ASP A 52 17.22 6.87 -12.68
N PRO A 53 16.30 6.33 -13.51
CA PRO A 53 15.33 5.33 -13.06
C PRO A 53 15.94 4.08 -12.40
N GLN A 54 17.18 3.73 -12.74
CA GLN A 54 17.89 2.62 -12.12
C GLN A 54 18.16 2.87 -10.63
N VAL A 55 18.40 4.13 -10.23
CA VAL A 55 18.55 4.49 -8.82
C VAL A 55 17.25 4.21 -8.08
N LEU A 56 16.11 4.68 -8.62
CA LEU A 56 14.79 4.41 -8.02
C LEU A 56 14.52 2.91 -7.94
N HIS A 57 14.73 2.16 -9.03
CA HIS A 57 14.45 0.73 -9.07
C HIS A 57 15.30 -0.05 -8.06
N ALA A 58 16.56 0.34 -7.88
CA ALA A 58 17.48 -0.32 -6.96
C ALA A 58 17.18 -0.02 -5.49
N THR A 59 16.56 1.12 -5.15
CA THR A 59 16.42 1.56 -3.75
C THR A 59 14.99 1.66 -3.25
N ILE A 60 13.98 1.62 -4.12
CA ILE A 60 12.56 1.85 -3.72
C ILE A 60 12.10 0.89 -2.63
N LYS A 61 12.46 -0.40 -2.73
CA LYS A 61 12.07 -1.39 -1.73
C LYS A 61 12.65 -1.06 -0.36
N ASP A 62 13.94 -0.73 -0.32
CA ASP A 62 14.64 -0.42 0.94
C ASP A 62 14.11 0.86 1.58
N VAL A 63 13.71 1.86 0.79
CA VAL A 63 13.06 3.08 1.29
C VAL A 63 11.70 2.73 1.93
N LEU A 64 10.88 1.92 1.26
CA LEU A 64 9.58 1.51 1.79
C LEU A 64 9.73 0.63 3.05
N ASP A 65 10.73 -0.25 3.09
CA ASP A 65 11.03 -1.06 4.26
C ASP A 65 11.48 -0.18 5.43
N LEU A 66 12.41 0.75 5.22
CA LEU A 66 12.85 1.70 6.25
C LEU A 66 11.68 2.52 6.82
N THR A 67 10.84 3.08 5.95
CA THR A 67 9.69 3.89 6.41
C THR A 67 8.69 3.05 7.20
N SER A 68 8.49 1.78 6.83
CA SER A 68 7.70 0.83 7.62
C SER A 68 8.32 0.64 9.00
N ILE A 69 9.61 0.31 9.09
CA ILE A 69 10.30 0.08 10.38
C ILE A 69 10.19 1.32 11.28
N VAL A 70 10.54 2.50 10.78
CA VAL A 70 10.50 3.74 11.57
C VAL A 70 9.08 4.07 12.04
N ALA A 71 8.07 3.80 11.22
CA ALA A 71 6.68 4.04 11.61
C ALA A 71 6.17 3.09 12.71
N HIS A 72 6.80 1.92 12.87
CA HIS A 72 6.48 0.95 13.94
C HIS A 72 7.28 1.20 15.21
N GLU A 73 8.59 1.45 15.10
CA GLU A 73 9.49 1.62 16.24
C GLU A 73 9.46 3.05 16.82
N HIS A 74 9.08 4.04 16.00
CA HIS A 74 9.04 5.46 16.37
C HIS A 74 7.71 6.10 15.98
N SER A 75 7.69 7.43 15.89
CA SER A 75 6.49 8.15 15.45
C SER A 75 6.31 8.04 13.93
N ARG A 76 5.08 7.84 13.48
CA ARG A 76 4.75 7.81 12.05
C ARG A 76 5.26 9.05 11.26
N PRO A 77 5.22 10.29 11.81
CA PRO A 77 5.83 11.44 11.15
C PRO A 77 7.35 11.33 10.93
N ALA A 78 8.07 10.55 11.76
CA ALA A 78 9.52 10.38 11.61
C ALA A 78 9.90 9.55 10.37
N ALA A 79 9.01 8.68 9.87
CA ALA A 79 9.30 7.82 8.73
C ALA A 79 9.68 8.60 7.45
N PRO A 80 8.85 9.52 6.93
CA PRO A 80 9.22 10.29 5.73
C PRO A 80 10.43 11.21 5.97
N VAL A 81 10.58 11.77 7.17
CA VAL A 81 11.73 12.63 7.52
C VAL A 81 13.04 11.82 7.50
N THR A 82 13.01 10.59 8.01
CA THR A 82 14.17 9.70 8.03
C THR A 82 14.59 9.29 6.61
N ALA A 83 13.63 8.94 5.75
CA ALA A 83 13.90 8.62 4.35
C ALA A 83 14.50 9.82 3.59
N PHE A 84 13.99 11.03 3.82
CA PHE A 84 14.55 12.26 3.25
C PHE A 84 16.00 12.48 3.68
N LEU A 85 16.31 12.33 4.97
CA LEU A 85 17.67 12.48 5.50
C LEU A 85 18.64 11.45 4.92
N ALA A 86 18.19 10.20 4.73
CA ALA A 86 19.00 9.15 4.11
C ALA A 86 19.42 9.53 2.68
N GLY A 87 18.46 9.98 1.86
CA GLY A 87 18.72 10.46 0.50
C GLY A 87 19.60 11.71 0.48
N LEU A 88 19.35 12.66 1.38
CA LEU A 88 20.14 13.89 1.50
C LEU A 88 21.60 13.59 1.87
N ALA A 89 21.84 12.70 2.81
CA ALA A 89 23.19 12.29 3.23
C ALA A 89 23.92 11.52 2.12
N ALA A 90 23.22 10.64 1.40
CA ALA A 90 23.79 9.95 0.24
C ALA A 90 24.23 10.95 -0.84
N GLY A 91 23.37 11.91 -1.21
CA GLY A 91 23.71 12.94 -2.21
C GLY A 91 24.90 13.81 -1.81
N GLN A 92 25.06 14.13 -0.52
CA GLN A 92 26.25 14.84 -0.03
C GLN A 92 27.52 13.99 -0.17
N ARG A 93 27.44 12.68 0.10
CA ARG A 93 28.59 11.76 0.06
C ARG A 93 29.06 11.47 -1.36
N THR A 94 28.16 11.46 -2.32
CA THR A 94 28.42 11.02 -3.70
C THR A 94 28.39 12.17 -4.71
N SER A 95 28.62 13.40 -4.25
CA SER A 95 28.66 14.57 -5.14
C SER A 95 29.75 14.38 -6.22
N GLY A 96 29.34 14.37 -7.50
CA GLY A 96 30.24 14.10 -8.63
C GLY A 96 30.57 12.61 -8.87
N GLY A 97 29.96 11.69 -8.12
CA GLY A 97 30.11 10.25 -8.29
C GLY A 97 29.15 9.65 -9.33
N THR A 98 29.32 8.35 -9.58
CA THR A 98 28.50 7.52 -10.46
C THR A 98 27.16 7.13 -9.82
N HIS A 99 26.19 6.70 -10.63
CA HIS A 99 24.93 6.13 -10.12
C HIS A 99 25.16 4.89 -9.24
N ALA A 100 26.19 4.08 -9.51
CA ALA A 100 26.52 2.93 -8.69
C ALA A 100 26.95 3.34 -7.27
N GLU A 101 27.82 4.35 -7.15
CA GLU A 101 28.24 4.91 -5.86
C GLU A 101 27.06 5.55 -5.12
N GLN A 102 26.16 6.23 -5.84
CA GLN A 102 24.91 6.77 -5.28
C GLN A 102 24.01 5.68 -4.70
N ILE A 103 23.77 4.61 -5.46
CA ILE A 103 22.94 3.48 -5.03
C ILE A 103 23.54 2.82 -3.79
N GLU A 104 24.84 2.54 -3.81
CA GLU A 104 25.55 1.94 -2.68
C GLU A 104 25.43 2.84 -1.44
N ALA A 105 25.67 4.15 -1.59
CA ALA A 105 25.55 5.09 -0.48
C ALA A 105 24.12 5.14 0.08
N ILE A 106 23.09 5.17 -0.78
CA ILE A 106 21.70 5.13 -0.34
C ILE A 106 21.44 3.85 0.46
N GLN A 107 21.76 2.67 -0.10
CA GLN A 107 21.53 1.39 0.56
C GLN A 107 22.24 1.28 1.91
N GLN A 108 23.49 1.74 2.00
CA GLN A 108 24.24 1.79 3.26
C GLN A 108 23.54 2.66 4.32
N HIS A 109 23.10 3.86 3.95
CA HIS A 109 22.38 4.74 4.88
C HIS A 109 21.03 4.13 5.30
N LEU A 110 20.27 3.56 4.37
CA LEU A 110 18.98 2.92 4.67
C LEU A 110 19.15 1.75 5.63
N ALA A 111 20.13 0.87 5.39
CA ALA A 111 20.43 -0.25 6.27
C ALA A 111 20.85 0.22 7.67
N HIS A 112 21.78 1.18 7.75
CA HIS A 112 22.24 1.72 9.03
C HIS A 112 21.11 2.37 9.84
N LEU A 113 20.23 3.15 9.19
CA LEU A 113 19.10 3.79 9.84
C LEU A 113 18.03 2.77 10.27
N ALA A 114 17.85 1.69 9.52
CA ALA A 114 16.94 0.61 9.89
C ALA A 114 17.41 -0.10 11.18
N ASP A 115 18.72 -0.35 11.30
CA ASP A 115 19.31 -0.93 12.51
C ASP A 115 19.22 0.01 13.71
N LEU A 116 19.51 1.31 13.48
CA LEU A 116 19.34 2.34 14.49
C LEU A 116 17.89 2.42 15.00
N ALA A 117 16.90 2.38 14.09
CA ALA A 117 15.49 2.44 14.46
C ALA A 117 15.03 1.23 15.29
N ARG A 118 15.58 0.03 15.01
CA ARG A 118 15.32 -1.19 15.79
C ARG A 118 16.07 -1.24 17.13
N GLY A 119 17.03 -0.34 17.35
CA GLY A 119 17.93 -0.40 18.51
C GLY A 119 18.96 -1.53 18.43
N THR A 120 19.16 -2.14 17.26
CA THR A 120 20.22 -3.11 17.01
C THR A 120 21.50 -2.34 16.65
N ARG A 121 22.53 -2.41 17.50
CA ARG A 121 23.88 -1.88 17.20
C ARG A 121 24.82 -2.98 16.78
#